data_AF-A0A2G4FWY1-F1
#
_entry.id   AF-A0A2G4FWY1-F1
#
_cell.length_a   1.000
_cell.length_b   1.000
_cell.length_c   1.000
_cell.angle_alpha   90.00
_cell.angle_beta   90.00
_cell.angle_gamma   90.00
#
_symmetry.space_group_name_H-M   'P 1'
#
loop_
_entity.id
_entity.type
_entity.pdbx_description
1 polymer ?
#
loop_
_entity_poly.entity_id
_entity_poly.type
_entity_poly.pdbx_seq_one_letter_code
_entity_poly.pdbx_strand_id
1 'polypeptide(L)'
;MIHAMDGGLWLHRHVWLGRPMVHFVSTDRARLLAYGAAVGIPASRLQDKPLRDPRTAVRREAWHWDLGGPVYPPLDERLLSGR
;
A
#
# COMPACT_ATOMS: atom_id res chain seq x y z
N MET A 1 4.65 7.84 1.33
CA MET A 1 5.68 7.18 2.18
C MET A 1 5.60 7.55 3.65
N ILE A 2 5.69 8.83 4.06
CA ILE A 2 5.60 9.23 5.49
C ILE A 2 4.30 8.75 6.14
N HIS A 3 3.14 8.95 5.50
CA HIS A 3 1.87 8.47 6.03
C HIS A 3 1.83 6.94 6.26
N ALA A 4 2.36 6.16 5.32
CA ALA A 4 2.50 4.71 5.51
C ALA A 4 3.44 4.36 6.67
N MET A 5 4.52 5.13 6.86
CA MET A 5 5.48 4.95 7.94
C MET A 5 4.86 5.14 9.33
N ASP A 6 3.86 6.03 9.43
CA ASP A 6 3.07 6.26 10.65
C ASP A 6 1.94 5.23 10.84
N GLY A 7 1.92 4.14 10.06
CA GLY A 7 0.86 3.13 10.09
C GLY A 7 -0.40 3.53 9.33
N GLY A 8 -0.36 4.63 8.59
CA GLY A 8 -1.43 5.03 7.67
C GLY A 8 -1.52 4.11 6.45
N LEU A 9 -2.64 4.19 5.72
CA LEU A 9 -2.85 3.46 4.48
C LEU A 9 -2.47 4.37 3.31
N TRP A 10 -1.32 4.13 2.68
CA TRP A 10 -0.86 4.95 1.55
C TRP A 10 -0.98 4.20 0.24
N LEU A 11 -1.86 4.68 -0.63
CA LEU A 11 -2.11 4.12 -1.95
C LEU A 11 -1.55 5.08 -3.02
N HIS A 12 -0.64 4.57 -3.84
CA HIS A 12 -0.05 5.30 -4.95
C HIS A 12 -0.42 4.64 -6.28
N ARG A 13 -1.03 5.40 -7.18
CA ARG A 13 -1.41 4.93 -8.52
C ARG A 13 -0.32 5.32 -9.50
N HIS A 14 0.11 4.42 -10.38
CA HIS A 14 1.10 4.72 -11.40
C HIS A 14 0.88 3.86 -12.65
N VAL A 15 1.59 4.16 -13.75
CA VAL A 15 1.57 3.35 -14.97
C VAL A 15 2.94 2.69 -15.13
N TRP A 16 2.96 1.37 -15.27
CA TRP A 16 4.17 0.58 -15.49
C TRP A 16 4.04 -0.20 -16.81
N LEU A 17 4.97 0.02 -17.75
CA LEU A 17 4.95 -0.59 -19.08
C LEU A 17 3.58 -0.47 -19.80
N GLY A 18 2.95 0.70 -19.70
CA GLY A 18 1.64 0.99 -20.28
C GLY A 18 0.45 0.37 -19.53
N ARG A 19 0.68 -0.32 -18.41
CA ARG A 19 -0.35 -0.92 -17.57
C ARG A 19 -0.54 -0.10 -16.31
N PRO A 20 -1.76 0.33 -15.97
CA PRO A 20 -1.97 0.97 -14.69
C PRO A 20 -1.72 -0.03 -13.55
N MET A 21 -1.23 0.50 -12.44
CA MET A 21 -0.83 -0.25 -11.26
C MET A 21 -1.10 0.58 -10.01
N VAL A 22 -1.27 -0.14 -8.91
CA VAL A 22 -1.39 0.44 -7.59
C VAL A 22 -0.33 -0.17 -6.69
N HIS A 23 0.45 0.71 -6.08
CA HIS A 23 1.30 0.39 -4.96
C HIS A 23 0.58 0.78 -3.68
N PHE A 24 0.28 -0.20 -2.84
CA PHE A 24 -0.46 0.04 -1.60
C PHE A 24 0.34 -0.49 -0.42
N VAL A 25 0.61 0.38 0.57
CA VAL A 25 1.62 0.10 1.60
C VAL A 25 1.29 0.72 2.95
N SER A 26 1.68 0.02 4.02
CA SER A 26 1.64 0.48 5.41
C SER A 26 2.70 -0.23 6.27
N THR A 27 3.14 0.41 7.35
CA THR A 27 3.85 -0.23 8.48
C THR A 27 2.90 -0.83 9.52
N ASP A 28 1.58 -0.76 9.30
CA ASP A 28 0.57 -1.46 10.09
C ASP A 28 -0.04 -2.59 9.25
N ARG A 29 0.47 -3.81 9.46
CA ARG A 29 0.00 -5.02 8.75
C ARG A 29 -1.48 -5.27 8.95
N ALA A 30 -1.96 -5.13 10.19
CA ALA A 30 -3.31 -5.49 10.56
C ALA A 30 -4.31 -4.55 9.88
N ARG A 31 -4.03 -3.24 9.88
CA ARG A 31 -4.85 -2.24 9.20
C ARG A 31 -4.89 -2.45 7.69
N LEU A 32 -3.74 -2.78 7.08
CA LEU A 32 -3.67 -3.05 5.64
C LEU A 32 -4.48 -4.30 5.26
N LEU A 33 -4.35 -5.38 6.04
CA LEU A 33 -5.14 -6.60 5.85
C LEU A 33 -6.64 -6.37 6.06
N ALA A 34 -7.03 -5.60 7.09
CA ALA A 34 -8.42 -5.27 7.35
C ALA A 34 -9.04 -4.50 6.17
N TYR A 35 -8.32 -3.53 5.61
CA TYR A 35 -8.76 -2.84 4.41
C TYR A 35 -8.90 -3.81 3.23
N GLY A 36 -7.87 -4.61 2.95
CA GLY A 36 -7.89 -5.56 1.84
C GLY A 36 -9.05 -6.54 1.92
N ALA A 37 -9.33 -7.10 3.11
CA ALA A 37 -10.48 -7.96 3.34
C ALA A 37 -11.81 -7.26 3.02
N ALA A 38 -11.96 -5.98 3.39
CA ALA A 38 -13.17 -5.21 3.13
C ALA A 38 -13.44 -4.93 1.65
N VAL A 39 -12.40 -4.92 0.80
CA VAL A 39 -12.51 -4.63 -0.65
C VAL A 39 -12.13 -5.82 -1.54
N GLY A 40 -11.94 -7.00 -0.97
CA GLY A 40 -11.67 -8.24 -1.70
C GLY A 40 -10.23 -8.42 -2.21
N ILE A 41 -9.24 -7.74 -1.63
CA ILE A 41 -7.82 -7.96 -1.95
C ILE A 41 -7.31 -9.15 -1.12
N PRO A 42 -6.80 -10.23 -1.74
CA PRO A 42 -6.38 -11.42 -1.02
C PRO A 42 -5.07 -11.19 -0.24
N ALA A 43 -5.05 -11.64 1.01
CA ALA A 43 -3.87 -11.60 1.88
C ALA A 43 -2.66 -12.36 1.30
N SER A 44 -2.89 -13.38 0.46
CA SER A 44 -1.83 -14.17 -0.20
C SER A 44 -0.98 -13.36 -1.18
N ARG A 45 -1.44 -12.19 -1.62
CA ARG A 45 -0.66 -11.27 -2.46
C ARG A 45 0.19 -10.29 -1.67
N LEU A 46 0.06 -10.27 -0.34
CA LEU A 46 0.76 -9.33 0.52
C LEU A 46 2.25 -9.70 0.58
N GLN A 47 3.10 -8.73 0.31
CA GLN A 47 4.54 -8.87 0.36
C GLN A 47 5.06 -8.24 1.65
N ASP A 48 6.03 -8.89 2.27
CA ASP A 48 6.85 -8.30 3.34
C ASP A 48 8.09 -7.67 2.71
N LYS A 49 8.20 -6.35 2.82
CA LYS A 49 9.34 -5.61 2.27
C LYS A 49 9.58 -4.38 3.15
N PRO A 50 10.70 -4.34 3.90
CA PRO A 50 10.98 -3.21 4.75
C PRO A 50 11.07 -1.88 3.99
N LEU A 51 10.45 -0.83 4.53
CA LEU A 51 10.58 0.54 4.05
C LEU A 51 11.72 1.25 4.78
N ARG A 52 12.50 2.05 4.05
CA ARG A 52 13.46 2.98 4.66
C ARG A 52 12.71 4.22 5.17
N ASP A 53 12.78 4.47 6.46
CA ASP A 53 12.21 5.66 7.08
C ASP A 53 12.98 6.90 6.61
N PRO A 54 12.33 7.87 5.93
CA PRO A 54 13.02 9.05 5.42
C PRO A 54 13.49 10.00 6.53
N ARG A 55 12.96 9.85 7.76
CA ARG A 55 13.27 10.69 8.91
C ARG A 55 14.53 10.22 9.63
N THR A 56 14.77 8.90 9.62
CA THR A 56 15.83 8.26 10.42
C THR A 56 16.80 7.41 9.60
N ALA A 57 16.53 7.21 8.30
CA ALA A 57 17.24 6.29 7.40
C ALA A 57 17.21 4.80 7.81
N VAL A 58 16.56 4.43 8.92
CA VAL A 58 16.41 3.04 9.39
C VAL A 58 15.35 2.31 8.59
N ARG A 59 15.54 1.01 8.33
CA ARG A 59 14.52 0.17 7.72
C ARG A 59 13.52 -0.32 8.76
N ARG A 60 12.23 -0.17 8.49
CA ARG A 60 11.13 -0.67 9.31
C ARG A 60 10.32 -1.68 8.53
N GLU A 61 9.80 -2.69 9.23
CA GLU A 61 8.87 -3.65 8.64
C GLU A 61 7.70 -2.93 7.99
N ALA A 62 7.36 -3.38 6.79
CA ALA A 62 6.27 -2.82 6.02
C ALA A 62 5.70 -3.89 5.09
N TRP A 63 4.41 -3.73 4.79
CA TRP A 63 3.68 -4.67 3.95
C TRP A 63 3.13 -3.96 2.74
N HIS A 64 3.21 -4.66 1.60
CA HIS A 64 2.98 -4.07 0.29
C HIS A 64 2.05 -4.95 -0.53
N TRP A 65 1.17 -4.29 -1.28
CA TRP A 65 0.50 -4.87 -2.43
C TRP A 65 0.86 -4.10 -3.70
N ASP A 66 1.42 -4.82 -4.67
CA ASP A 66 1.52 -4.37 -6.05
C ASP A 66 0.37 -5.00 -6.84
N LEU A 67 -0.64 -4.18 -7.12
CA LEU A 67 -1.87 -4.61 -7.77
C LEU A 67 -1.86 -4.10 -9.20
N GLY A 68 -1.98 -5.01 -10.16
CA GLY A 68 -2.21 -4.72 -11.56
C GLY A 68 -3.52 -5.35 -12.02
N GLY A 69 -4.14 -4.79 -13.05
CA GLY A 69 -5.41 -5.28 -13.61
C GLY A 69 -6.52 -4.22 -13.58
N PRO A 70 -7.67 -4.45 -14.22
CA PRO A 70 -8.65 -3.39 -14.51
C PRO A 70 -9.38 -2.85 -13.28
N VAL A 71 -9.28 -3.50 -12.13
CA VAL A 71 -9.98 -3.11 -10.89
C VAL A 71 -8.95 -2.79 -9.82
N TYR A 72 -8.96 -1.53 -9.39
CA TYR A 72 -8.11 -1.00 -8.32
C TYR A 72 -8.97 -0.68 -7.10
N PRO A 73 -8.38 -0.59 -5.90
CA PRO A 73 -9.12 -0.10 -4.74
C PRO A 73 -9.77 1.26 -5.07
N PRO A 74 -11.04 1.45 -4.67
CA PRO A 74 -11.78 2.66 -4.98
C PRO A 74 -11.13 3.90 -4.35
N LEU A 75 -11.62 5.07 -4.72
CA LEU A 75 -11.36 6.27 -3.91
C LEU A 75 -12.06 6.07 -2.57
N ASP A 76 -11.33 6.29 -1.48
CA ASP A 76 -11.75 5.95 -0.12
C ASP A 76 -11.07 6.92 0.86
N GLU A 77 -11.84 7.46 1.79
CA GLU A 77 -11.37 8.45 2.78
C GLU A 77 -10.30 7.90 3.74
N ARG A 78 -10.26 6.57 3.90
CA ARG A 78 -9.26 5.88 4.73
C ARG A 78 -7.87 5.89 4.07
N LEU A 79 -7.79 6.21 2.78
CA LEU A 79 -6.57 6.17 2.00
C LEU A 79 -5.98 7.56 1.84
N LEU A 80 -4.70 7.72 2.15
CA LEU A 80 -3.94 8.80 1.55
C LEU A 80 -3.56 8.38 0.13
N SER A 81 -4.23 8.96 -0.87
CA SER A 81 -3.89 8.75 -2.27
C SER A 81 -2.80 9.71 -2.73
N GLY A 82 -1.63 9.20 -3.05
CA GLY A 82 -0.65 9.95 -3.85
C GLY A 82 -1.10 9.97 -5.31
N ARG A 83 -1.10 11.15 -5.93
CA ARG A 83 -1.38 11.29 -7.37
C ARG A 83 -0.17 10.84 -8.18
#